data_AF-A0A7T8QT15-F1
#
_entry.id   AF-A0A7T8QT15-F1
#
_cell.length_a   1.000
_cell.length_b   1.000
_cell.length_c   1.000
_cell.angle_alpha   90.00
_cell.angle_beta   90.00
_cell.angle_gamma   90.00
#
_symmetry.space_group_name_H-M   'P 1'
#
loop_
_entity.id
_entity.type
_entity.pdbx_description
1 polymer ?
#
loop_
_entity_poly.entity_id
_entity_poly.type
_entity_poly.pdbx_seq_one_letter_code
_entity_poly.pdbx_strand_id
1 'polypeptide(L)' 'SPFDSVYERGDSVALAVQSTSNVHFPPSSHYPKELHKLIESMLTLNISLRPYLPQVMKKVEELLQSKDML' A
#
# COMPACT_ATOMS: atom_id res chain seq x y z
N SER A 1 8.24 1.41 -8.03
CA SER A 1 6.83 1.75 -7.71
C SER A 1 5.90 0.62 -8.13
N PRO A 2 4.66 0.51 -7.59
CA PRO A 2 3.70 -0.53 -8.00
C PRO A 2 3.28 -0.44 -9.48
N PHE A 3 3.61 0.65 -10.18
CA PHE A 3 3.26 0.87 -11.59
C PHE A 3 4.47 0.80 -12.54
N ASP A 4 5.64 0.34 -12.07
CA ASP A 4 6.85 0.31 -12.91
C ASP A 4 6.66 -0.59 -14.13
N SER A 5 6.00 -1.75 -13.97
CA SER A 5 5.71 -2.64 -15.10
C SER A 5 4.77 -2.02 -16.14
N VAL A 6 3.85 -1.14 -15.73
CA VAL A 6 2.98 -0.38 -16.64
C VAL A 6 3.83 0.62 -17.41
N TYR A 7 4.71 1.34 -16.71
CA TYR A 7 5.62 2.30 -17.31
C TYR A 7 6.59 1.64 -18.31
N GLU A 8 7.22 0.53 -17.96
CA GLU A 8 8.18 -0.20 -18.79
C GLU A 8 7.55 -0.77 -20.07
N ARG A 9 6.26 -1.14 -20.03
CA ARG A 9 5.52 -1.56 -21.23
C ARG A 9 5.08 -0.40 -22.13
N GLY A 10 5.22 0.84 -21.67
CA GLY A 10 4.72 2.04 -22.36
C GLY A 10 3.21 2.27 -22.21
N ASP A 11 2.56 1.60 -21.24
CA ASP A 11 1.15 1.77 -20.93
C ASP A 11 0.91 3.08 -20.13
N SER A 12 -0.34 3.55 -20.07
CA SER A 12 -0.68 4.77 -19.32
C SER A 12 -0.66 4.55 -17.81
N VAL A 13 0.37 5.09 -17.15
CA VAL A 13 0.49 5.12 -15.68
C VAL A 13 -0.68 5.87 -15.04
N ALA A 14 -1.15 6.95 -15.66
CA ALA A 14 -2.27 7.74 -15.13
C ALA A 14 -3.56 6.91 -15.03
N LEU A 15 -3.86 6.11 -16.06
CA LEU A 15 -5.01 5.20 -16.04
C LEU A 15 -4.80 4.07 -15.04
N ALA A 16 -3.59 3.51 -14.98
CA ALA A 16 -3.28 2.43 -14.05
C ALA A 16 -3.38 2.86 -12.58
N VAL A 17 -3.04 4.11 -12.25
CA VAL A 17 -3.23 4.69 -10.91
C VAL A 17 -4.72 4.79 -10.57
N GLN A 18 -5.57 5.17 -11.53
CA GLN A 18 -7.01 5.33 -11.29
C GLN A 18 -7.76 3.99 -11.13
N SER A 19 -7.20 2.89 -11.62
CA SER A 19 -7.78 1.56 -11.42
C SER A 19 -7.36 0.97 -10.07
N THR A 20 -8.32 0.84 -9.14
CA THR A 20 -8.17 0.27 -7.80
C THR A 20 -7.65 -1.18 -7.77
N SER A 21 -7.64 -1.88 -8.91
CA SER A 21 -7.22 -3.27 -9.08
C SER A 21 -5.71 -3.51 -9.15
N ASN A 22 -4.91 -2.45 -9.30
CA ASN A 22 -3.50 -2.59 -9.71
C ASN A 22 -2.49 -2.67 -8.57
N VAL A 23 -2.91 -2.50 -7.32
CA VAL A 23 -2.04 -2.75 -6.16
C VAL A 23 -2.34 -4.16 -5.65
N HIS A 24 -1.54 -5.13 -6.12
CA HIS A 24 -1.61 -6.51 -5.66
C HIS A 24 -0.37 -6.86 -4.85
N PHE A 25 -0.57 -7.44 -3.68
CA PHE A 25 0.50 -8.07 -2.92
C PHE A 25 0.63 -9.53 -3.36
N PRO A 26 1.86 -10.04 -3.53
CA PRO A 26 2.06 -11.46 -3.81
C PRO A 26 1.45 -12.32 -2.69
N PRO A 27 0.77 -13.43 -3.01
CA PRO A 27 0.22 -14.33 -2.00
C PRO A 27 1.31 -14.99 -1.15
N SER A 28 2.55 -15.06 -1.67
CA SER A 28 3.74 -15.54 -0.97
C SER A 28 4.51 -14.43 -0.25
N SER A 29 3.88 -13.30 0.07
CA SER A 29 4.53 -12.22 0.80
C SER A 29 4.88 -12.68 2.21
N HIS A 30 6.13 -12.44 2.62
CA HIS A 30 6.62 -12.70 3.99
C HIS A 30 6.14 -11.65 5.00
N TYR A 31 5.44 -10.61 4.54
CA TYR A 31 5.00 -9.51 5.39
C TYR A 31 3.61 -9.76 5.97
N PRO A 32 3.36 -9.29 7.21
CA PRO A 32 2.08 -9.48 7.87
C PRO A 32 0.96 -8.72 7.13
N LYS A 33 -0.25 -9.27 7.21
CA LYS A 33 -1.45 -8.69 6.57
C LYS A 33 -1.71 -7.24 7.00
N GLU A 34 -1.40 -6.90 8.24
CA GLU A 34 -1.58 -5.54 8.75
C GLU A 34 -0.64 -4.52 8.08
N LEU A 35 0.56 -4.93 7.66
CA LEU A 35 1.43 -4.07 6.85
C LEU A 35 0.85 -3.84 5.46
N HIS A 36 0.32 -4.88 4.81
CA HIS A 36 -0.37 -4.72 3.52
C HIS A 36 -1.55 -3.76 3.64
N LYS A 37 -2.40 -3.90 4.67
CA LYS A 37 -3.52 -2.97 4.93
C LYS A 37 -3.06 -1.53 5.15
N LEU A 38 -1.93 -1.32 5.82
CA LEU A 38 -1.36 0.02 5.99
C LEU A 38 -1.00 0.62 4.62
N ILE A 39 -0.29 -0.14 3.78
CA ILE A 39 0.09 0.29 2.43
C ILE A 39 -1.16 0.58 1.58
N GLU A 40 -2.18 -0.29 1.60
CA GLU A 40 -3.45 -0.07 0.90
C GLU A 40 -4.15 1.22 1.35
N SER A 41 -4.15 1.52 2.65
CA SER A 41 -4.75 2.74 3.17
C SER A 41 -4.03 4.00 2.67
N MET A 42 -2.70 3.94 2.48
CA MET A 42 -1.91 5.04 1.94
C MET A 42 -2.12 5.23 0.43
N LEU A 43 -2.39 4.14 -0.28
CA LEU A 43 -2.63 4.12 -1.73
C LEU A 43 -4.09 4.36 -2.13
N THR A 44 -4.96 4.71 -1.18
CA THR A 44 -6.37 4.98 -1.47
C THR A 44 -6.54 6.19 -2.40
N LEU A 45 -7.47 6.10 -3.36
CA LEU A 45 -7.73 7.14 -4.36
C LEU A 45 -8.49 8.32 -3.80
N ASN A 46 -9.41 8.05 -2.87
CA ASN A 46 -10.14 9.11 -2.18
C ASN A 46 -9.22 9.79 -1.17
N ILE A 47 -8.78 11.00 -1.48
CA ILE A 47 -7.87 11.79 -0.65
C ILE A 47 -8.42 11.94 0.77
N SER A 48 -9.73 12.10 0.95
CA SER A 48 -10.37 12.24 2.26
C SER A 48 -10.30 10.98 3.13
N LEU A 49 -10.13 9.80 2.52
CA LEU A 49 -9.95 8.53 3.23
C LEU A 49 -8.47 8.19 3.47
N ARG A 50 -7.55 8.94 2.85
CA ARG A 50 -6.11 8.69 2.98
C ARG A 50 -5.65 9.14 4.37
N PRO A 51 -4.90 8.30 5.10
CA PRO A 51 -4.41 8.68 6.42
C PRO A 51 -3.41 9.84 6.33
N TYR A 52 -3.46 10.73 7.31
CA TYR A 52 -2.43 11.74 7.53
C TYR A 52 -1.19 11.12 8.17
N LEU A 53 -0.05 11.81 8.05
CA LEU A 53 1.23 11.32 8.55
C LEU A 53 1.19 10.84 10.02
N PRO A 54 0.58 11.57 11.00
CA PRO A 54 0.54 11.09 12.38
C PRO A 54 -0.22 9.76 12.54
N GLN A 55 -1.25 9.51 11.74
CA GLN A 55 -2.00 8.26 11.77
C GLN A 55 -1.18 7.09 11.20
N VAL A 56 -0.35 7.36 10.18
CA VAL A 56 0.60 6.38 9.63
C VAL A 56 1.65 6.03 10.68
N MET A 57 2.27 7.04 11.30
CA MET A 57 3.27 6.85 12.35
C MET A 57 2.73 5.99 13.50
N LYS A 58 1.53 6.32 13.99
CA LYS A 58 0.87 5.54 15.04
C LYS A 58 0.67 4.07 14.64
N LYS A 59 0.17 3.80 13.43
CA LYS A 59 -0.01 2.43 12.94
C LYS A 59 1.31 1.67 12.81
N VAL A 60 2.39 2.35 12.41
CA VAL A 60 3.73 1.75 12.34
C VAL A 60 4.22 1.38 13.74
N GLU A 61 4.05 2.25 14.73
CA GLU A 61 4.39 1.95 16.12
C GLU A 61 3.59 0.76 16.67
N GLU A 62 2.28 0.71 16.38
CA GLU A 62 1.41 -0.42 16.73
C GLU A 62 1.88 -1.74 16.10
N LEU A 63 2.31 -1.70 14.83
CA LEU A 63 2.86 -2.87 14.12
C LEU A 63 4.18 -3.34 14.76
N LEU A 64 5.08 -2.43 15.11
CA LEU A 64 6.37 -2.77 15.73
C LEU A 64 6.21 -3.33 17.15
N GLN A 65 5.16 -2.93 17.86
CA GLN A 65 4.82 -3.45 19.18
C GLN A 65 4.07 -4.78 19.11
N SER A 66 3.42 -5.08 17.98
CA SER A 66 2.72 -6.35 17.78
C SER A 66 3.75 -7.48 17.63
N LYS A 67 3.56 -8.53 18.44
CA LYS A 67 4.49 -9.65 18.64
C LYS A 67 4.73 -10.52 17.39
N ASP A 68 4.09 -10.23 16.26
CA ASP A 68 4.25 -10.94 14.98
C ASP A 68 5.52 -10.53 14.22
N MET A 69 6.36 -9.65 14.79
CA MET A 69 7.67 -9.24 14.25
C MET A 69 8.88 -9.76 15.06
N LEU A 70 8.67 -10.62 16.07
CA LEU A 70 9.70 -11.33 16.85
C LEU A 70 9.52 -12.85 16.70
#